data_AF-A0A534X940-F1
#
_entry.id   AF-A0A534X940-F1
#
_cell.length_a   1.000
_cell.length_b   1.000
_cell.length_c   1.000
_cell.angle_alpha   90.00
_cell.angle_beta   90.00
_cell.angle_gamma   90.00
#
_symmetry.space_group_name_H-M   'P 1'
#
loop_
_entity.id
_entity.type
_entity.pdbx_description
1 polymer ?
#
loop_
_entity_poly.entity_id
_entity_poly.type
_entity_poly.pdbx_seq_one_letter_code
_entity_poly.pdbx_strand_id
1 'polypeptide(L)'
;MLAGPARATTFVGVSERTLVRAADAIVIGTIAQIETVAGADGTISTLVTLDVEETVKGHVERRLALKEPGGRIGGRTLWIAGAPRFRTGERQLLFLSAAADGTAHTTALGMGQFVLGRHPRTGAALAERRVDGLVVGDRPLRRVALARLRRTLARAVAQGGGAAAPLLATPPELLDPGRERAPVAEFTLLEDPPGRWFEADSGQPVVYQTAGHDAALGEGASLAAIDAALAAWTNVSGASIVLERQGTTVPAPLSCDGISQIVFADPFREMPDPVACSGVLALGGYCTSADTDAVDGKTFYRITEGNITFNRGFAGCPFWNATNLAEVATHELGHTIGIGHSSESDVAPPVLKDATMYYRAHFDGRGASVHADDIAAVRFIYPGPGGGDPRVEDIDGDGLPDAEDDCPAIPNPAQTDTDGDGLGDLCDPCPLAPGGEGACQPMYVGRLRMTLAGPRSRLVWRGSLDLPDGTPPSAARVLLVDARGVVVDTATGSPLARAGSPRRRLRYRSGRALITLRPRRGGRYRVRVAVRGLDLGADGMSLLSASLQVGSQNFADSLSCERPRHRHVTCRD
;
A
#
# COMPACT_ATOMS: atom_id res chain seq x y z
N MET A 1 -2.24 32.83 -4.22
CA MET A 1 -3.28 31.81 -3.96
C MET A 1 -3.25 30.79 -5.07
N LEU A 2 -2.89 29.54 -4.79
CA LEU A 2 -3.18 28.32 -5.57
C LEU A 2 -2.71 27.16 -4.67
N ALA A 3 -3.58 26.78 -3.73
CA ALA A 3 -3.42 25.59 -2.91
C ALA A 3 -3.70 24.36 -3.79
N GLY A 4 -2.71 23.50 -3.97
CA GLY A 4 -2.90 22.17 -4.56
C GLY A 4 -3.40 21.20 -3.49
N PRO A 5 -4.22 20.21 -3.85
CA PRO A 5 -4.93 19.36 -2.89
C PRO A 5 -3.92 18.52 -2.10
N ALA A 6 -4.07 18.58 -0.77
CA ALA A 6 -3.27 17.83 0.19
C ALA A 6 -3.69 16.35 0.20
N ARG A 7 -2.75 15.51 0.64
CA ARG A 7 -2.69 14.07 0.42
C ARG A 7 -2.36 13.36 1.75
N ALA A 8 -3.05 12.24 1.90
CA ALA A 8 -3.33 11.34 3.02
C ALA A 8 -2.18 10.49 3.64
N THR A 9 -2.47 9.75 4.77
CA THR A 9 -1.86 8.48 5.36
C THR A 9 -2.55 7.76 6.60
N THR A 10 -3.17 8.37 7.60
CA THR A 10 -2.71 8.44 9.00
C THR A 10 -1.33 9.00 9.17
N PHE A 11 -0.74 9.47 8.09
CA PHE A 11 0.30 10.46 8.13
C PHE A 11 -0.17 11.58 7.21
N VAL A 12 0.05 12.84 7.54
CA VAL A 12 -0.13 13.87 6.51
C VAL A 12 1.15 13.92 5.69
N GLY A 13 1.03 13.81 4.36
CA GLY A 13 2.09 13.37 3.45
C GLY A 13 3.52 13.75 3.84
N VAL A 14 4.32 12.76 4.26
CA VAL A 14 5.70 12.98 4.71
C VAL A 14 6.65 13.04 3.51
N SER A 15 6.88 14.25 2.99
CA SER A 15 7.87 14.46 1.94
C SER A 15 9.28 14.15 2.43
N GLU A 16 10.23 13.86 1.54
CA GLU A 16 11.64 13.70 1.96
C GLU A 16 12.17 14.96 2.67
N ARG A 17 11.65 16.14 2.35
CA ARG A 17 12.01 17.37 3.07
C ARG A 17 11.45 17.38 4.49
N THR A 18 10.24 16.86 4.68
CA THR A 18 9.61 16.72 6.00
C THR A 18 10.40 15.73 6.85
N LEU A 19 10.76 14.58 6.28
CA LEU A 19 11.62 13.59 6.94
C LEU A 19 12.98 14.20 7.33
N VAL A 20 13.61 14.99 6.46
CA VAL A 20 14.88 15.67 6.80
C VAL A 20 14.72 16.62 7.99
N ARG A 21 13.55 17.27 8.14
CA ARG A 21 13.30 18.17 9.27
C ARG A 21 13.04 17.42 10.56
N ALA A 22 12.32 16.30 10.49
CA ALA A 22 11.95 15.47 11.64
C ALA A 22 13.10 14.61 12.18
N ALA A 23 14.00 14.13 11.31
CA ALA A 23 15.09 13.26 11.71
C ALA A 23 16.20 14.02 12.44
N ASP A 24 16.76 13.47 13.51
CA ASP A 24 17.96 13.97 14.18
C ASP A 24 19.23 13.65 13.38
N ALA A 25 19.28 12.45 12.79
CA ALA A 25 20.36 12.03 11.90
C ALA A 25 19.84 11.38 10.61
N ILE A 26 20.66 11.41 9.56
CA ILE A 26 20.40 10.66 8.33
C ILE A 26 21.69 9.94 7.97
N VAL A 27 21.62 8.63 7.80
CA VAL A 27 22.79 7.76 7.63
C VAL A 27 22.64 6.87 6.41
N ILE A 28 23.77 6.45 5.87
CA ILE A 28 23.87 5.32 4.96
C ILE A 28 24.79 4.30 5.62
N GLY A 29 24.35 3.05 5.69
CA GLY A 29 25.13 1.97 6.27
C GLY A 29 24.64 0.60 5.83
N THR A 30 25.33 -0.43 6.30
CA THR A 30 24.97 -1.83 6.06
C THR A 30 24.50 -2.47 7.37
N ILE A 31 23.39 -3.20 7.32
CA ILE A 31 22.83 -3.89 8.48
C ILE A 31 23.77 -5.04 8.86
N ALA A 32 24.36 -4.98 10.04
CA ALA A 32 25.37 -5.94 10.51
C ALA A 32 24.73 -7.09 11.30
N GLN A 33 23.75 -6.78 12.14
CA GLN A 33 23.12 -7.75 13.03
C GLN A 33 21.71 -7.28 13.40
N ILE A 34 20.81 -8.24 13.61
CA ILE A 34 19.45 -8.00 14.12
C ILE A 34 19.21 -8.97 15.28
N GLU A 35 18.69 -8.45 16.39
CA GLU A 35 18.27 -9.24 17.55
C GLU A 35 16.91 -8.76 18.05
N THR A 36 15.97 -9.66 18.28
CA THR A 36 14.76 -9.33 19.05
C THR A 36 15.06 -9.50 20.53
N VAL A 37 14.57 -8.57 21.35
CA VAL A 37 14.70 -8.58 22.81
C VAL A 37 13.33 -8.41 23.46
N ALA A 38 13.11 -9.10 24.58
CA ALA A 38 11.91 -8.93 25.40
C ALA A 38 12.23 -8.47 26.81
N GLY A 39 11.40 -7.57 27.33
CA GLY A 39 11.42 -7.09 28.72
C GLY A 39 10.46 -7.84 29.61
N ALA A 40 10.71 -7.78 30.92
CA ALA A 40 9.80 -8.32 31.93
C ALA A 40 8.47 -7.56 32.01
N ASP A 41 8.43 -6.35 31.47
CA ASP A 41 7.25 -5.47 31.32
C ASP A 41 6.43 -5.78 30.06
N GLY A 42 6.73 -6.89 29.37
CA GLY A 42 6.03 -7.28 28.14
C GLY A 42 6.51 -6.54 26.89
N THR A 43 7.44 -5.59 27.00
CA THR A 43 8.01 -4.91 25.83
C THR A 43 8.72 -5.90 24.92
N ILE A 44 8.47 -5.81 23.62
CA ILE A 44 9.23 -6.54 22.60
C ILE A 44 9.80 -5.50 21.64
N SER A 45 11.12 -5.51 21.47
CA SER A 45 11.81 -4.60 20.57
C SER A 45 12.78 -5.37 19.70
N THR A 46 13.05 -4.84 18.52
CA THR A 46 14.07 -5.36 17.62
C THR A 46 15.22 -4.38 17.53
N LEU A 47 16.41 -4.87 17.89
CA LEU A 47 17.64 -4.12 17.89
C LEU A 47 18.38 -4.37 16.58
N VAL A 48 18.59 -3.30 15.82
CA VAL A 48 19.18 -3.36 14.48
C VAL A 48 20.52 -2.66 14.49
N THR A 49 21.60 -3.44 14.45
CA THR A 49 22.97 -2.89 14.42
C THR A 49 23.37 -2.56 13.00
N LEU A 50 23.74 -1.30 12.79
CA LEU A 50 24.18 -0.72 11.52
C LEU A 50 25.67 -0.39 11.59
N ASP A 51 26.45 -0.84 10.61
CA ASP A 51 27.77 -0.30 10.34
C ASP A 51 27.62 0.93 9.43
N VAL A 52 27.84 2.12 9.99
CA VAL A 52 27.64 3.41 9.32
C VAL A 52 28.79 3.70 8.36
N GLU A 53 28.45 3.90 7.10
CA GLU A 53 29.39 4.24 6.03
C GLU A 53 29.48 5.75 5.80
N GLU A 54 28.35 6.44 5.90
CA GLU A 54 28.22 7.87 5.64
C GLU A 54 27.12 8.49 6.50
N THR A 55 27.40 9.67 7.06
CA THR A 55 26.41 10.50 7.74
C THR A 55 26.04 11.69 6.85
N VAL A 56 24.78 11.75 6.42
CA VAL A 56 24.21 12.80 5.56
C VAL A 56 23.74 14.00 6.39
N LYS A 57 23.20 13.75 7.58
CA LYS A 57 22.77 14.75 8.57
C LYS A 57 23.08 14.25 9.98
N GLY A 58 23.43 15.17 10.88
CA GLY A 58 23.64 14.86 12.31
C GLY A 58 25.02 14.29 12.59
N HIS A 59 25.21 13.77 13.79
CA HIS A 59 26.41 13.06 14.21
C HIS A 59 26.03 11.72 14.81
N VAL A 60 26.68 10.65 14.35
CA VAL A 60 26.47 9.28 14.81
C VAL A 60 27.81 8.56 14.86
N GLU A 61 27.89 7.56 15.73
CA GLU A 61 29.04 6.64 15.80
C GLU A 61 29.12 5.76 14.55
N ARG A 62 30.31 5.18 14.31
CA ARG A 62 30.54 4.27 13.17
C ARG A 62 29.73 2.97 13.25
N ARG A 63 29.32 2.60 14.46
CA ARG A 63 28.44 1.45 14.73
C ARG A 63 27.32 1.95 15.62
N LEU A 64 26.09 1.77 15.16
CA LEU A 64 24.89 2.30 15.80
C LEU A 64 23.83 1.21 15.83
N ALA A 65 23.24 0.96 16.99
CA ALA A 65 22.09 0.09 17.12
C ALA A 65 20.81 0.91 17.24
N LEU A 66 19.85 0.60 16.37
CA LEU A 66 18.49 1.14 16.40
C LEU A 66 17.63 0.26 17.29
N LYS A 67 16.65 0.85 17.98
CA LYS A 67 15.63 0.16 18.77
C LYS A 67 14.28 0.40 18.10
N GLU A 68 13.80 -0.61 17.40
CA GLU A 68 12.50 -0.57 16.73
C GLU A 68 11.45 -1.32 17.58
N PRO A 69 10.22 -0.80 17.72
CA PRO A 69 9.17 -1.53 18.42
C PRO A 69 8.74 -2.77 17.62
N GLY A 70 8.41 -3.84 18.33
CA GLY A 70 7.96 -5.09 17.73
C GLY A 70 9.06 -6.14 17.54
N GLY A 71 8.63 -7.33 17.19
CA GLY A 71 9.48 -8.50 16.96
C GLY A 71 8.83 -9.78 17.42
N ARG A 72 9.54 -10.90 17.25
CA ARG A 72 9.08 -12.23 17.65
C ARG A 72 10.11 -12.92 18.53
N ILE A 73 9.68 -13.42 19.69
CA ILE A 73 10.55 -14.10 20.64
C ILE A 73 9.76 -15.02 21.58
N GLY A 74 10.27 -16.24 21.80
CA GLY A 74 9.63 -17.19 22.71
C GLY A 74 8.18 -17.56 22.34
N GLY A 75 7.84 -17.57 21.04
CA GLY A 75 6.47 -17.83 20.57
C GLY A 75 5.49 -16.66 20.71
N ARG A 76 5.95 -15.52 21.25
CA ARG A 76 5.20 -14.26 21.32
C ARG A 76 5.63 -13.33 20.20
N THR A 77 4.69 -12.55 19.69
CA THR A 77 4.96 -11.52 18.69
C THR A 77 4.34 -10.22 19.15
N LEU A 78 5.05 -9.10 18.99
CA LEU A 78 4.44 -7.76 18.96
C LEU A 78 4.52 -7.27 17.52
N TRP A 79 3.36 -7.15 16.90
CA TRP A 79 3.19 -6.65 15.54
C TRP A 79 2.82 -5.18 15.58
N ILE A 80 3.52 -4.35 14.81
CA ILE A 80 3.29 -2.90 14.69
C ILE A 80 3.08 -2.56 13.22
N ALA A 81 1.97 -1.89 12.92
CA ALA A 81 1.65 -1.45 11.57
C ALA A 81 2.72 -0.50 11.02
N GLY A 82 3.11 -0.71 9.76
CA GLY A 82 4.07 0.16 9.06
C GLY A 82 5.50 0.10 9.59
N ALA A 83 5.84 -0.83 10.50
CA ALA A 83 7.19 -0.99 11.03
C ALA A 83 8.25 -1.14 9.90
N PRO A 84 9.46 -0.57 10.07
CA PRO A 84 10.52 -0.69 9.07
C PRO A 84 10.98 -2.15 8.92
N ARG A 85 11.52 -2.49 7.74
CA ARG A 85 12.03 -3.85 7.46
C ARG A 85 13.54 -3.90 7.38
N PHE A 86 14.18 -4.80 8.12
CA PHE A 86 15.63 -4.96 8.05
C PHE A 86 16.01 -6.39 7.68
N ARG A 87 17.11 -6.52 6.95
CA ARG A 87 17.74 -7.80 6.63
C ARG A 87 19.24 -7.63 6.77
N THR A 88 19.89 -8.56 7.46
CA THR A 88 21.34 -8.54 7.60
C THR A 88 22.02 -8.53 6.24
N GLY A 89 23.03 -7.67 6.08
CA GLY A 89 23.77 -7.45 4.84
C GLY A 89 23.12 -6.46 3.86
N GLU A 90 21.88 -6.01 4.10
CA GLU A 90 21.30 -4.96 3.26
C GLU A 90 21.94 -3.60 3.54
N ARG A 91 22.19 -2.86 2.46
CA ARG A 91 22.65 -1.48 2.53
C ARG A 91 21.45 -0.54 2.49
N GLN A 92 21.34 0.37 3.44
CA GLN A 92 20.16 1.21 3.61
C GLN A 92 20.51 2.68 3.85
N LEU A 93 19.60 3.57 3.46
CA LEU A 93 19.58 4.97 3.87
C LEU A 93 18.44 5.14 4.88
N LEU A 94 18.77 5.62 6.07
CA LEU A 94 17.86 5.72 7.19
C LEU A 94 17.78 7.15 7.71
N PHE A 95 16.55 7.58 7.98
CA PHE A 95 16.24 8.77 8.76
C PHE A 95 16.02 8.32 10.20
N LEU A 96 16.74 8.93 11.14
CA LEU A 96 16.78 8.49 12.53
C LEU A 96 16.34 9.61 13.47
N SER A 97 15.54 9.25 14.47
CA SER A 97 15.11 10.15 15.54
C SER A 97 15.50 9.57 16.90
N ALA A 98 15.72 10.44 17.89
CA ALA A 98 15.97 10.04 19.27
C ALA A 98 14.65 9.73 19.98
N ALA A 99 14.56 8.57 20.63
CA ALA A 99 13.52 8.29 21.60
C ALA A 99 13.77 9.06 22.91
N ALA A 100 12.82 9.00 23.85
CA ALA A 100 12.93 9.67 25.15
C ALA A 100 14.16 9.21 25.97
N ASP A 101 14.55 7.94 25.84
CA ASP A 101 15.74 7.35 26.47
C ASP A 101 17.05 7.63 25.70
N GLY A 102 16.98 8.35 24.57
CA GLY A 102 18.10 8.68 23.70
C GLY A 102 18.45 7.60 22.67
N THR A 103 17.78 6.44 22.69
CA THR A 103 17.99 5.40 21.67
C THR A 103 17.53 5.88 20.29
N ALA A 104 18.22 5.41 19.24
CA ALA A 104 17.86 5.74 17.87
C ALA A 104 16.74 4.81 17.37
N HIS A 105 15.78 5.36 16.63
CA HIS A 105 14.76 4.59 15.90
C HIS A 105 14.52 5.21 14.52
N THR A 106 13.91 4.46 13.62
CA THR A 106 13.61 4.96 12.27
C THR A 106 12.51 6.03 12.31
N THR A 107 12.83 7.23 11.84
CA THR A 107 11.90 8.37 11.80
C THR A 107 10.68 8.02 10.92
N ALA A 108 9.48 8.09 11.51
CA ALA A 108 8.23 7.80 10.80
C ALA A 108 8.17 6.38 10.21
N LEU A 109 8.65 5.38 10.97
CA LEU A 109 8.57 3.95 10.67
C LEU A 109 9.18 3.61 9.30
N GLY A 110 8.59 2.70 8.52
CA GLY A 110 9.07 2.33 7.17
C GLY A 110 9.23 3.51 6.20
N MET A 111 8.59 4.66 6.43
CA MET A 111 8.83 5.86 5.62
C MET A 111 10.17 6.54 5.91
N GLY A 112 10.83 6.27 7.03
CA GLY A 112 12.20 6.70 7.28
C GLY A 112 13.24 5.82 6.58
N GLN A 113 12.81 4.77 5.87
CA GLN A 113 13.71 3.77 5.33
C GLN A 113 13.75 3.76 3.80
N PHE A 114 14.98 3.62 3.29
CA PHE A 114 15.23 3.30 1.89
C PHE A 114 16.26 2.17 1.78
N VAL A 115 15.90 1.08 1.14
CA VAL A 115 16.84 0.03 0.74
C VAL A 115 17.63 0.51 -0.46
N LEU A 116 18.96 0.42 -0.39
CA LEU A 116 19.86 0.85 -1.45
C LEU A 116 20.28 -0.35 -2.29
N GLY A 117 20.05 -0.25 -3.58
CA GLY A 117 20.37 -1.31 -4.53
C GLY A 117 20.89 -0.77 -5.85
N ARG A 118 20.98 -1.68 -6.83
CA ARG A 118 21.28 -1.33 -8.21
C ARG A 118 20.10 -1.71 -9.10
N HIS A 119 19.80 -0.86 -10.07
CA HIS A 119 18.81 -1.15 -11.09
C HIS A 119 19.26 -2.40 -11.88
N PRO A 120 18.45 -3.48 -11.94
CA PRO A 120 18.88 -4.75 -12.52
C PRO A 120 19.36 -4.64 -13.97
N ARG A 121 18.71 -3.78 -14.77
CA ARG A 121 19.05 -3.60 -16.20
C ARG A 121 20.12 -2.54 -16.50
N THR A 122 20.33 -1.56 -15.62
CA THR A 122 21.19 -0.39 -15.93
C THR A 122 22.38 -0.26 -14.99
N GLY A 123 22.41 -1.03 -13.89
CA GLY A 123 23.43 -0.93 -12.85
C GLY A 123 23.39 0.37 -12.03
N ALA A 124 22.47 1.29 -12.34
CA ALA A 124 22.35 2.58 -11.68
C ALA A 124 21.96 2.42 -10.21
N ALA A 125 22.57 3.19 -9.31
CA ALA A 125 22.23 3.16 -7.89
C ALA A 125 20.81 3.68 -7.63
N LEU A 126 20.03 2.91 -6.90
CA LEU A 126 18.64 3.19 -6.55
C LEU A 126 18.47 3.23 -5.04
N ALA A 127 17.48 4.00 -4.60
CA ALA A 127 16.91 3.95 -3.28
C ALA A 127 15.43 3.55 -3.43
N GLU A 128 15.02 2.52 -2.71
CA GLU A 128 13.69 1.93 -2.74
C GLU A 128 13.07 2.02 -1.35
N ARG A 129 11.93 2.66 -1.23
CA ARG A 129 11.18 2.69 0.03
C ARG A 129 10.30 1.45 0.10
N ARG A 130 10.55 0.54 1.05
CA ARG A 130 9.63 -0.56 1.42
C ARG A 130 8.73 -0.05 2.55
N VAL A 131 7.41 -0.04 2.37
CA VAL A 131 6.42 0.15 3.45
C VAL A 131 5.51 -1.10 3.41
N ASP A 132 4.73 -1.38 4.46
CA ASP A 132 3.97 -2.63 4.64
C ASP A 132 2.46 -2.47 4.87
N GLY A 133 1.69 -3.21 4.05
CA GLY A 133 0.37 -3.78 4.32
C GLY A 133 0.27 -5.16 3.65
N LEU A 134 -0.74 -5.97 3.98
CA LEU A 134 -0.93 -7.30 3.39
C LEU A 134 -1.37 -7.16 1.92
N VAL A 135 -0.41 -7.05 1.00
CA VAL A 135 -0.69 -6.85 -0.43
C VAL A 135 -0.87 -8.20 -1.12
N VAL A 136 -2.07 -8.48 -1.62
CA VAL A 136 -2.24 -9.40 -2.77
C VAL A 136 -1.85 -8.60 -4.01
N GLY A 137 -0.62 -8.78 -4.51
CA GLY A 137 -0.12 -8.11 -5.72
C GLY A 137 1.28 -7.51 -5.56
N ASP A 138 2.28 -8.22 -6.07
CA ASP A 138 3.69 -7.85 -5.94
C ASP A 138 4.10 -6.85 -7.05
N ARG A 139 4.23 -5.52 -6.77
CA ARG A 139 5.12 -4.46 -7.39
C ARG A 139 4.48 -3.03 -7.55
N PRO A 140 5.30 -1.95 -7.73
CA PRO A 140 6.56 -1.62 -7.09
C PRO A 140 6.48 -0.34 -6.24
N LEU A 141 7.08 -0.46 -5.08
CA LEU A 141 7.62 0.56 -4.21
C LEU A 141 8.25 1.78 -4.93
N ARG A 142 8.16 2.96 -4.32
CA ARG A 142 8.73 4.21 -4.86
C ARG A 142 10.27 4.10 -4.99
N ARG A 143 10.73 3.71 -6.19
CA ARG A 143 12.16 3.69 -6.56
C ARG A 143 12.60 5.05 -7.08
N VAL A 144 13.65 5.60 -6.48
CA VAL A 144 14.28 6.85 -6.93
C VAL A 144 15.76 6.62 -7.19
N ALA A 145 16.31 7.32 -8.18
CA ALA A 145 17.75 7.33 -8.37
C ALA A 145 18.44 7.89 -7.12
N LEU A 146 19.38 7.15 -6.54
CA LEU A 146 20.04 7.54 -5.28
C LEU A 146 20.68 8.93 -5.39
N ALA A 147 21.28 9.26 -6.53
CA ALA A 147 21.86 10.58 -6.78
C ALA A 147 20.80 11.71 -6.73
N ARG A 148 19.57 11.44 -7.18
CA ARG A 148 18.48 12.42 -7.09
C ARG A 148 18.03 12.60 -5.64
N LEU A 149 17.86 11.49 -4.91
CA LEU A 149 17.51 11.52 -3.49
C LEU A 149 18.54 12.32 -2.70
N ARG A 150 19.83 12.00 -2.82
CA ARG A 150 20.91 12.72 -2.13
C ARG A 150 20.92 14.22 -2.40
N ARG A 151 20.66 14.66 -3.64
CA ARG A 151 20.52 16.10 -3.96
C ARG A 151 19.32 16.73 -3.25
N THR A 152 18.19 16.02 -3.14
CA THR A 152 17.04 16.49 -2.39
C THR A 152 17.37 16.63 -0.90
N LEU A 153 18.04 15.63 -0.31
CA LEU A 153 18.44 15.64 1.09
C LEU A 153 19.41 16.77 1.40
N ALA A 154 20.50 16.90 0.63
CA ALA A 154 21.50 17.95 0.82
C ALA A 154 20.88 19.37 0.76
N ARG A 155 19.95 19.59 -0.18
CA ARG A 155 19.21 20.87 -0.26
C ARG A 155 18.32 21.11 0.95
N ALA A 156 17.64 20.08 1.44
CA ALA A 156 16.79 20.19 2.62
C ALA A 156 17.59 20.42 3.90
N VAL A 157 18.74 19.73 4.06
CA VAL A 157 19.67 19.94 5.18
C VAL A 157 20.21 21.37 5.19
N ALA A 158 20.63 21.88 4.03
CA ALA A 158 21.11 23.25 3.90
C ALA A 158 20.05 24.33 4.18
N GLN A 159 18.77 24.01 4.04
CA GLN A 159 17.66 24.92 4.36
C GLN A 159 17.32 24.97 5.85
N GLY A 160 18.05 24.24 6.69
CA GLY A 160 17.86 24.20 8.14
C GLY A 160 16.78 23.22 8.59
N GLY A 161 17.08 22.53 9.69
CA GLY A 161 16.16 21.74 10.51
C GLY A 161 16.34 22.11 11.98
N GLY A 162 15.51 21.56 12.87
CA GLY A 162 15.68 21.73 14.31
C GLY A 162 17.06 21.27 14.80
N ALA A 163 17.44 21.68 16.00
CA ALA A 163 18.63 21.17 16.66
C ALA A 163 18.51 19.64 16.79
N ALA A 164 19.52 18.90 16.31
CA ALA A 164 19.52 17.44 16.37
C ALA A 164 19.78 16.98 17.81
N ALA A 165 18.92 16.10 18.33
CA ALA A 165 19.19 15.39 19.56
C ALA A 165 20.35 14.39 19.36
N PRO A 166 21.19 14.16 20.38
CA PRO A 166 22.21 13.13 20.32
C PRO A 166 21.56 11.74 20.29
N LEU A 167 22.15 10.81 19.52
CA LEU A 167 21.70 9.43 19.43
C LEU A 167 22.66 8.51 20.19
N LEU A 168 22.11 7.67 21.07
CA LEU A 168 22.88 6.63 21.75
C LEU A 168 23.26 5.54 20.75
N ALA A 169 24.56 5.24 20.67
CA ALA A 169 25.08 4.21 19.79
C ALA A 169 24.70 2.78 20.22
N THR A 170 24.57 2.57 21.53
CA THR A 170 24.32 1.26 22.15
C THR A 170 23.11 1.38 23.09
N PRO A 171 21.95 0.85 22.71
CA PRO A 171 20.79 0.76 23.60
C PRO A 171 21.11 -0.01 24.89
N PRO A 172 20.53 0.36 26.05
CA PRO A 172 20.73 -0.34 27.31
C PRO A 172 20.42 -1.84 27.24
N GLU A 173 19.45 -2.24 26.41
CA GLU A 173 19.03 -3.64 26.21
C GLU A 173 20.13 -4.50 25.55
N LEU A 174 21.10 -3.88 24.86
CA LEU A 174 22.29 -4.60 24.37
C LEU A 174 23.27 -4.97 25.49
N LEU A 175 23.21 -4.26 26.62
CA LEU A 175 24.15 -4.40 27.73
C LEU A 175 23.58 -5.22 28.89
N ASP A 176 22.29 -5.59 28.83
CA ASP A 176 21.61 -6.36 29.87
C ASP A 176 21.70 -7.88 29.59
N PRO A 177 22.52 -8.63 30.35
CA PRO A 177 22.67 -10.08 30.16
C PRO A 177 21.46 -10.88 30.64
N GLY A 178 20.55 -10.29 31.43
CA GLY A 178 19.34 -10.95 31.92
C GLY A 178 18.16 -10.86 30.96
N ARG A 179 18.30 -10.12 29.86
CA ARG A 179 17.24 -9.90 28.86
C ARG A 179 17.06 -11.14 28.00
N GLU A 180 15.81 -11.56 27.79
CA GLU A 180 15.50 -12.57 26.78
C GLU A 180 15.82 -11.99 25.40
N ARG A 181 16.63 -12.71 24.60
CA ARG A 181 17.10 -12.23 23.29
C ARG A 181 17.24 -13.38 22.29
N ALA A 182 16.94 -13.08 21.03
CA ALA A 182 17.10 -14.01 19.92
C ALA A 182 17.69 -13.30 18.70
N PRO A 183 18.81 -13.77 18.13
CA PRO A 183 19.31 -13.27 16.86
C PRO A 183 18.37 -13.69 15.73
N VAL A 184 18.09 -12.78 14.81
CA VAL A 184 17.24 -13.03 13.64
C VAL A 184 17.94 -12.57 12.36
N ALA A 185 17.65 -13.22 11.24
CA ALA A 185 18.21 -12.84 9.94
C ALA A 185 17.52 -11.59 9.37
N GLU A 186 16.24 -11.42 9.72
CA GLU A 186 15.35 -10.39 9.20
C GLU A 186 14.46 -9.86 10.32
N PHE A 187 14.15 -8.58 10.27
CA PHE A 187 13.05 -7.96 10.96
C PHE A 187 11.97 -7.65 9.93
N THR A 188 10.99 -8.53 9.84
CA THR A 188 9.76 -8.34 9.07
C THR A 188 8.61 -8.78 9.95
N LEU A 189 7.67 -7.88 10.23
CA LEU A 189 6.49 -8.24 11.01
C LEU A 189 5.42 -8.94 10.14
N LEU A 190 5.68 -9.13 8.84
CA LEU A 190 4.83 -9.86 7.91
C LEU A 190 5.29 -11.30 7.73
N GLU A 191 5.36 -12.07 8.82
CA GLU A 191 5.48 -13.53 8.70
C GLU A 191 4.10 -14.20 8.71
N ASP A 192 3.97 -15.18 7.84
CA ASP A 192 2.83 -16.10 7.78
C ASP A 192 2.95 -17.09 8.94
N PRO A 193 1.96 -17.25 9.83
CA PRO A 193 0.58 -16.76 9.70
C PRO A 193 0.25 -15.43 10.44
N PRO A 194 -0.70 -14.61 9.93
CA PRO A 194 -1.14 -13.36 10.57
C PRO A 194 -1.93 -13.58 11.88
N GLY A 195 -2.21 -12.53 12.65
CA GLY A 195 -3.02 -12.63 13.87
C GLY A 195 -4.54 -12.54 13.63
N ARG A 196 -5.34 -13.22 14.45
CA ARG A 196 -6.78 -12.96 14.64
C ARG A 196 -7.22 -13.16 16.10
N TRP A 197 -8.28 -12.48 16.51
CA TRP A 197 -8.96 -12.76 17.81
C TRP A 197 -9.79 -14.04 17.74
N PHE A 198 -9.64 -14.94 18.71
CA PHE A 198 -10.42 -16.20 18.75
C PHE A 198 -11.76 -16.00 19.46
N GLU A 199 -11.87 -14.92 20.22
CA GLU A 199 -13.03 -14.48 20.97
C GLU A 199 -14.27 -14.36 20.06
N ALA A 200 -14.07 -13.94 18.81
CA ALA A 200 -15.10 -13.83 17.77
C ALA A 200 -15.88 -15.14 17.54
N ASP A 201 -15.20 -16.29 17.57
CA ASP A 201 -15.84 -17.60 17.32
C ASP A 201 -16.82 -18.01 18.43
N SER A 202 -16.65 -17.42 19.61
CA SER A 202 -17.49 -17.66 20.79
C SER A 202 -18.44 -16.50 21.10
N GLY A 203 -18.46 -15.47 20.26
CA GLY A 203 -19.20 -14.23 20.47
C GLY A 203 -18.76 -13.44 21.71
N GLN A 204 -17.54 -13.69 22.21
CA GLN A 204 -16.99 -12.90 23.31
C GLN A 204 -16.48 -11.56 22.76
N PRO A 205 -16.78 -10.44 23.43
CA PRO A 205 -16.28 -9.14 23.00
C PRO A 205 -14.79 -9.00 23.28
N VAL A 206 -14.06 -8.39 22.34
CA VAL A 206 -12.72 -7.87 22.55
C VAL A 206 -12.83 -6.49 23.18
N VAL A 207 -12.26 -6.34 24.37
CA VAL A 207 -12.43 -5.14 25.19
C VAL A 207 -11.18 -4.27 25.15
N TYR A 208 -11.35 -2.99 24.81
CA TYR A 208 -10.30 -1.96 24.85
C TYR A 208 -10.52 -1.01 26.02
N GLN A 209 -9.44 -0.69 26.73
CA GLN A 209 -9.40 0.35 27.76
C GLN A 209 -8.82 1.64 27.18
N THR A 210 -9.26 2.80 27.67
CA THR A 210 -8.70 4.10 27.22
C THR A 210 -7.79 4.73 28.26
N ALA A 211 -6.72 5.39 27.81
CA ALA A 211 -5.86 6.23 28.63
C ALA A 211 -5.75 7.64 28.05
N GLY A 212 -6.35 8.62 28.75
CA GLY A 212 -6.37 10.02 28.32
C GLY A 212 -7.39 10.31 27.21
N HIS A 213 -7.25 11.47 26.59
CA HIS A 213 -8.08 11.96 25.48
C HIS A 213 -7.32 13.01 24.66
N ASP A 214 -7.83 13.37 23.48
CA ASP A 214 -7.29 14.49 22.70
C ASP A 214 -7.63 15.82 23.40
N ALA A 215 -6.60 16.56 23.77
CA ALA A 215 -6.76 17.79 24.56
C ALA A 215 -7.52 18.92 23.83
N ALA A 216 -7.51 18.96 22.50
CA ALA A 216 -8.22 19.99 21.74
C ALA A 216 -9.69 19.63 21.49
N LEU A 217 -9.98 18.34 21.28
CA LEU A 217 -11.35 17.86 21.07
C LEU A 217 -12.10 17.65 22.40
N GLY A 218 -11.36 17.40 23.48
CA GLY A 218 -11.89 17.06 24.78
C GLY A 218 -12.31 15.59 24.89
N GLU A 219 -12.52 15.15 26.12
CA GLU A 219 -12.83 13.76 26.45
C GLU A 219 -14.07 13.23 25.73
N GLY A 220 -15.20 13.92 25.81
CA GLY A 220 -16.46 13.46 25.23
C GLY A 220 -16.39 13.20 23.72
N ALA A 221 -15.76 14.12 22.96
CA ALA A 221 -15.59 13.95 21.52
C ALA A 221 -14.57 12.84 21.18
N SER A 222 -13.52 12.72 21.98
CA SER A 222 -12.50 11.67 21.81
C SER A 222 -13.10 10.28 22.02
N LEU A 223 -13.82 10.08 23.12
CA LEU A 223 -14.44 8.80 23.45
C LEU A 223 -15.56 8.44 22.45
N ALA A 224 -16.35 9.42 22.01
CA ALA A 224 -17.36 9.19 20.98
C ALA A 224 -16.75 8.76 19.63
N ALA A 225 -15.58 9.30 19.27
CA ALA A 225 -14.85 8.88 18.06
C ALA A 225 -14.35 7.44 18.17
N ILE A 226 -13.86 7.02 19.35
CA ILE A 226 -13.45 5.65 19.61
C ILE A 226 -14.65 4.69 19.57
N ASP A 227 -15.76 5.04 20.22
CA ASP A 227 -16.99 4.22 20.21
C ASP A 227 -17.53 4.02 18.79
N ALA A 228 -17.52 5.09 17.98
CA ALA A 228 -17.94 5.01 16.59
C ALA A 228 -17.01 4.10 15.76
N ALA A 229 -15.70 4.15 16.00
CA ALA A 229 -14.72 3.32 15.32
C ALA A 229 -14.85 1.83 15.68
N LEU A 230 -15.05 1.51 16.96
CA LEU A 230 -15.35 0.14 17.41
C LEU A 230 -16.65 -0.37 16.77
N ALA A 231 -17.69 0.46 16.77
CA ALA A 231 -18.98 0.12 16.16
C ALA A 231 -18.90 -0.09 14.65
N ALA A 232 -18.01 0.62 13.93
CA ALA A 232 -17.84 0.47 12.49
C ALA A 232 -17.39 -0.95 12.10
N TRP A 233 -16.52 -1.58 12.90
CA TRP A 233 -16.10 -2.97 12.71
C TRP A 233 -17.13 -3.97 13.25
N THR A 234 -17.67 -3.74 14.45
CA THR A 234 -18.65 -4.63 15.09
C THR A 234 -19.95 -4.77 14.28
N ASN A 235 -20.39 -3.71 13.62
CA ASN A 235 -21.68 -3.70 12.90
C ASN A 235 -21.60 -4.19 11.45
N VAL A 236 -20.47 -4.78 11.03
CA VAL A 236 -20.36 -5.38 9.70
C VAL A 236 -21.21 -6.65 9.64
N SER A 237 -22.29 -6.58 8.87
CA SER A 237 -23.15 -7.75 8.62
C SER A 237 -22.33 -8.89 8.04
N GLY A 238 -22.46 -10.10 8.58
CA GLY A 238 -21.70 -11.28 8.15
C GLY A 238 -20.33 -11.43 8.80
N ALA A 239 -19.89 -10.50 9.65
CA ALA A 239 -18.71 -10.66 10.50
C ALA A 239 -19.11 -10.99 11.95
N SER A 240 -18.30 -11.78 12.66
CA SER A 240 -18.56 -12.23 14.04
C SER A 240 -17.82 -11.44 15.12
N ILE A 241 -16.85 -10.60 14.74
CA ILE A 241 -16.06 -9.83 15.70
C ILE A 241 -16.91 -8.78 16.42
N VAL A 242 -16.79 -8.73 17.75
CA VAL A 242 -17.43 -7.72 18.60
C VAL A 242 -16.35 -6.97 19.35
N LEU A 243 -16.27 -5.66 19.13
CA LEU A 243 -15.32 -4.77 19.78
C LEU A 243 -16.05 -3.81 20.72
N GLU A 244 -15.54 -3.66 21.93
CA GLU A 244 -16.12 -2.81 22.96
C GLU A 244 -15.07 -1.96 23.67
N ARG A 245 -15.50 -0.78 24.14
CA ARG A 245 -14.70 0.04 25.06
C ARG A 245 -15.22 -0.13 26.47
N GLN A 246 -14.35 -0.52 27.40
CA GLN A 246 -14.71 -0.64 28.81
C GLN A 246 -13.59 -0.15 29.73
N GLY A 247 -13.93 0.77 30.62
CA GLY A 247 -13.00 1.24 31.66
C GLY A 247 -11.88 2.16 31.16
N THR A 248 -10.95 2.44 32.07
CA THR A 248 -9.77 3.28 31.83
C THR A 248 -8.54 2.59 32.37
N THR A 249 -7.41 2.77 31.71
CA THR A 249 -6.12 2.24 32.16
C THR A 249 -5.12 3.37 32.45
N VAL A 250 -4.05 3.02 33.16
CA VAL A 250 -2.85 3.87 33.24
C VAL A 250 -2.12 3.71 31.91
N PRO A 251 -1.73 4.81 31.23
CA PRO A 251 -1.03 4.69 29.96
C PRO A 251 0.27 3.90 30.16
N ALA A 252 0.51 2.93 29.27
CA ALA A 252 1.74 2.16 29.17
C ALA A 252 2.33 2.30 27.75
N PRO A 253 3.65 2.13 27.57
CA PRO A 253 4.24 2.06 26.23
C PRO A 253 3.73 0.82 25.50
N LEU A 254 3.92 0.74 24.17
CA LEU A 254 3.59 -0.44 23.37
C LEU A 254 4.33 -1.67 23.90
N SER A 255 3.56 -2.58 24.50
CA SER A 255 4.03 -3.81 25.13
C SER A 255 2.99 -4.92 24.93
N CYS A 256 3.29 -6.12 25.45
CA CYS A 256 2.35 -7.23 25.58
C CYS A 256 2.12 -7.53 27.06
N ASP A 257 1.39 -6.64 27.75
CA ASP A 257 1.14 -6.69 29.20
C ASP A 257 -0.22 -7.31 29.58
N GLY A 258 -1.01 -7.72 28.57
CA GLY A 258 -2.33 -8.31 28.71
C GLY A 258 -3.48 -7.31 28.68
N ILE A 259 -3.23 -6.04 28.38
CA ILE A 259 -4.26 -4.98 28.34
C ILE A 259 -4.36 -4.39 26.94
N SER A 260 -5.46 -4.66 26.23
CA SER A 260 -5.77 -3.92 25.00
C SER A 260 -6.10 -2.48 25.35
N GLN A 261 -5.27 -1.54 24.89
CA GLN A 261 -5.38 -0.12 25.25
C GLN A 261 -5.37 0.84 24.06
N ILE A 262 -6.05 1.96 24.26
CA ILE A 262 -6.07 3.11 23.36
C ILE A 262 -5.54 4.32 24.15
N VAL A 263 -4.32 4.73 23.82
CA VAL A 263 -3.55 5.78 24.51
C VAL A 263 -3.53 7.06 23.67
N PHE A 264 -3.84 8.19 24.29
CA PHE A 264 -3.79 9.50 23.63
C PHE A 264 -2.50 10.29 23.93
N ALA A 265 -2.12 11.14 22.98
CA ALA A 265 -1.06 12.13 23.09
C ALA A 265 0.37 11.59 23.26
N ASP A 266 0.60 10.32 22.90
CA ASP A 266 1.92 9.67 22.89
C ASP A 266 2.82 10.09 24.08
N PRO A 267 2.44 9.71 25.31
CA PRO A 267 3.17 10.12 26.51
C PRO A 267 4.60 9.56 26.55
N PHE A 268 4.87 8.48 25.82
CA PHE A 268 6.16 7.79 25.81
C PHE A 268 7.09 8.19 24.66
N ARG A 269 6.64 9.06 23.73
CA ARG A 269 7.41 9.52 22.55
C ARG A 269 7.78 8.36 21.62
N GLU A 270 6.84 7.47 21.41
CA GLU A 270 6.96 6.35 20.48
C GLU A 270 6.95 6.84 19.03
N MET A 271 6.39 8.04 18.80
CA MET A 271 6.39 8.73 17.52
C MET A 271 7.05 10.11 17.61
N PRO A 272 7.72 10.57 16.55
CA PRO A 272 8.11 11.96 16.43
C PRO A 272 6.90 12.89 16.33
N ASP A 273 7.00 14.06 16.97
CA ASP A 273 6.00 15.13 16.84
C ASP A 273 5.84 15.56 15.36
N PRO A 274 4.64 15.97 14.93
CA PRO A 274 4.40 16.39 13.55
C PRO A 274 5.18 17.65 13.17
N VAL A 275 5.71 17.64 11.94
CA VAL A 275 6.38 18.80 11.34
C VAL A 275 5.47 19.42 10.30
N ALA A 276 5.03 20.66 10.54
CA ALA A 276 4.11 21.38 9.66
C ALA A 276 2.83 20.57 9.37
N CYS A 277 2.24 19.99 10.43
CA CYS A 277 1.04 19.16 10.34
C CYS A 277 1.23 17.99 9.38
N SER A 278 2.39 17.33 9.42
CA SER A 278 2.78 16.16 8.64
C SER A 278 3.62 15.23 9.51
N GLY A 279 3.44 13.92 9.38
CA GLY A 279 4.00 12.92 10.31
C GLY A 279 2.95 11.87 10.65
N VAL A 280 3.31 10.88 11.45
CA VAL A 280 2.45 9.74 11.86
C VAL A 280 1.38 10.21 12.84
N LEU A 281 0.11 9.88 12.61
CA LEU A 281 -1.06 10.31 13.40
C LEU A 281 -1.34 9.36 14.55
N ALA A 282 -1.13 8.06 14.35
CA ALA A 282 -1.26 7.03 15.36
C ALA A 282 -0.45 5.78 14.98
N LEU A 283 -0.30 4.87 15.95
CA LEU A 283 0.25 3.53 15.77
C LEU A 283 -0.76 2.50 16.26
N GLY A 284 -1.13 1.56 15.40
CA GLY A 284 -1.88 0.36 15.72
C GLY A 284 -0.99 -0.88 15.70
N GLY A 285 -1.25 -1.81 16.61
CA GLY A 285 -0.52 -3.07 16.69
C GLY A 285 -1.22 -4.11 17.55
N TYR A 286 -0.70 -5.33 17.54
CA TYR A 286 -1.25 -6.41 18.35
C TYR A 286 -0.16 -7.36 18.84
N CYS A 287 -0.46 -8.04 19.95
CA CYS A 287 0.34 -9.13 20.46
C CYS A 287 -0.27 -10.48 20.09
N THR A 288 0.58 -11.49 19.86
CA THR A 288 0.12 -12.87 19.64
C THR A 288 0.72 -13.85 20.64
N SER A 289 -0.02 -14.95 20.88
CA SER A 289 0.54 -16.17 21.44
C SER A 289 1.00 -17.12 20.33
N ALA A 290 1.50 -18.30 20.71
CA ALA A 290 1.85 -19.37 19.79
C ALA A 290 0.65 -20.21 19.34
N ASP A 291 -0.54 -19.98 19.93
CA ASP A 291 -1.75 -20.70 19.58
C ASP A 291 -2.18 -20.32 18.17
N THR A 292 -2.68 -21.30 17.41
CA THR A 292 -3.13 -21.09 16.03
C THR A 292 -4.51 -21.66 15.77
N ASP A 293 -5.21 -21.06 14.83
CA ASP A 293 -6.47 -21.57 14.27
C ASP A 293 -6.51 -21.34 12.75
N ALA A 294 -7.43 -21.97 12.04
CA ALA A 294 -7.58 -21.83 10.60
C ALA A 294 -8.98 -21.39 10.19
N VAL A 295 -9.05 -20.36 9.33
CA VAL A 295 -10.29 -19.86 8.72
C VAL A 295 -10.13 -19.92 7.22
N ASP A 296 -11.06 -20.57 6.53
CA ASP A 296 -11.06 -20.72 5.06
C ASP A 296 -9.71 -21.15 4.48
N GLY A 297 -9.05 -22.08 5.16
CA GLY A 297 -7.75 -22.65 4.75
C GLY A 297 -6.53 -21.79 5.06
N LYS A 298 -6.70 -20.61 5.67
CA LYS A 298 -5.60 -19.76 6.13
C LYS A 298 -5.39 -19.90 7.63
N THR A 299 -4.15 -20.13 8.05
CA THR A 299 -3.78 -20.18 9.47
C THR A 299 -3.64 -18.78 10.05
N PHE A 300 -3.97 -18.62 11.33
CA PHE A 300 -3.80 -17.40 12.08
C PHE A 300 -3.24 -17.69 13.48
N TYR A 301 -2.34 -16.85 13.97
CA TYR A 301 -2.00 -16.80 15.39
C TYR A 301 -3.11 -16.15 16.20
N ARG A 302 -3.27 -16.58 17.45
CA ARG A 302 -4.19 -15.93 18.39
C ARG A 302 -3.65 -14.55 18.79
N ILE A 303 -4.42 -13.51 18.51
CA ILE A 303 -4.22 -12.19 19.10
C ILE A 303 -4.60 -12.26 20.58
N THR A 304 -3.74 -11.71 21.43
CA THR A 304 -3.96 -11.63 22.89
C THR A 304 -4.15 -10.20 23.39
N GLU A 305 -3.74 -9.20 22.59
CA GLU A 305 -3.76 -7.79 22.95
C GLU A 305 -3.79 -6.91 21.70
N GLY A 306 -4.55 -5.82 21.73
CA GLY A 306 -4.61 -4.81 20.68
C GLY A 306 -4.28 -3.43 21.23
N ASN A 307 -3.28 -2.77 20.66
CA ASN A 307 -2.78 -1.48 21.15
C ASN A 307 -2.89 -0.39 20.10
N ILE A 308 -3.33 0.79 20.53
CA ILE A 308 -3.35 2.00 19.72
C ILE A 308 -2.74 3.16 20.51
N THR A 309 -1.74 3.85 19.94
CA THR A 309 -1.21 5.11 20.48
C THR A 309 -1.46 6.23 19.48
N PHE A 310 -2.24 7.26 19.86
CA PHE A 310 -2.39 8.48 19.07
C PHE A 310 -1.25 9.46 19.33
N ASN A 311 -0.68 10.01 18.26
CA ASN A 311 0.40 10.99 18.35
C ASN A 311 -0.10 12.31 18.96
N ARG A 312 0.81 13.04 19.59
CA ARG A 312 0.58 14.42 20.01
C ARG A 312 0.86 15.43 18.90
N GLY A 313 0.43 16.66 19.11
CA GLY A 313 0.82 17.81 18.27
C GLY A 313 -0.05 18.04 17.03
N PHE A 314 -1.04 17.19 16.75
CA PHE A 314 -2.01 17.43 15.68
C PHE A 314 -3.21 18.30 16.09
N ALA A 315 -3.42 18.48 17.39
CA ALA A 315 -4.45 19.34 17.98
C ALA A 315 -4.52 20.76 17.38
N GLY A 316 -3.37 21.33 16.96
CA GLY A 316 -3.30 22.66 16.33
C GLY A 316 -3.44 22.67 14.81
N CYS A 317 -3.65 21.52 14.17
CA CYS A 317 -3.68 21.40 12.72
C CYS A 317 -5.07 21.68 12.15
N PRO A 318 -5.21 22.48 11.08
CA PRO A 318 -6.53 22.89 10.57
C PRO A 318 -7.46 21.76 10.13
N PHE A 319 -6.90 20.59 9.78
CA PHE A 319 -7.69 19.42 9.42
C PHE A 319 -8.13 18.61 10.64
N TRP A 320 -7.53 18.79 11.82
CA TRP A 320 -7.80 17.92 12.96
C TRP A 320 -9.15 18.26 13.59
N ASN A 321 -10.04 17.27 13.64
CA ASN A 321 -11.39 17.37 14.18
C ASN A 321 -11.87 15.97 14.60
N ALA A 322 -13.03 15.90 15.28
CA ALA A 322 -13.58 14.63 15.78
C ALA A 322 -13.87 13.60 14.68
N THR A 323 -14.31 14.02 13.49
CA THR A 323 -14.55 13.13 12.34
C THR A 323 -13.23 12.50 11.88
N ASN A 324 -12.17 13.30 11.75
CA ASN A 324 -10.87 12.79 11.32
C ASN A 324 -10.22 11.92 12.40
N LEU A 325 -10.43 12.22 13.70
CA LEU A 325 -10.02 11.31 14.78
C LEU A 325 -10.74 9.95 14.65
N ALA A 326 -12.03 9.94 14.35
CA ALA A 326 -12.81 8.71 14.20
C ALA A 326 -12.34 7.87 12.99
N GLU A 327 -11.97 8.51 11.88
CA GLU A 327 -11.37 7.83 10.73
C GLU A 327 -10.03 7.17 11.11
N VAL A 328 -9.12 7.92 11.76
CA VAL A 328 -7.83 7.39 12.23
C VAL A 328 -8.05 6.22 13.20
N ALA A 329 -8.95 6.39 14.18
CA ALA A 329 -9.28 5.33 15.14
C ALA A 329 -9.78 4.05 14.45
N THR A 330 -10.60 4.19 13.40
CA THR A 330 -11.14 3.04 12.67
C THR A 330 -10.03 2.29 11.92
N HIS A 331 -9.10 3.04 11.31
CA HIS A 331 -7.93 2.47 10.65
C HIS A 331 -7.03 1.71 11.63
N GLU A 332 -6.62 2.33 12.74
CA GLU A 332 -5.74 1.68 13.70
C GLU A 332 -6.41 0.49 14.39
N LEU A 333 -7.73 0.54 14.63
CA LEU A 333 -8.47 -0.63 15.12
C LEU A 333 -8.43 -1.80 14.14
N GLY A 334 -8.51 -1.54 12.83
CA GLY A 334 -8.36 -2.58 11.80
C GLY A 334 -7.04 -3.34 11.95
N HIS A 335 -5.94 -2.64 12.22
CA HIS A 335 -4.66 -3.26 12.55
C HIS A 335 -4.73 -4.15 13.79
N THR A 336 -5.35 -3.69 14.86
CA THR A 336 -5.47 -4.47 16.11
C THR A 336 -6.35 -5.72 15.99
N ILE A 337 -7.14 -5.85 14.92
CA ILE A 337 -7.94 -7.04 14.61
C ILE A 337 -7.36 -7.85 13.45
N GLY A 338 -6.09 -7.64 13.10
CA GLY A 338 -5.37 -8.47 12.12
C GLY A 338 -5.50 -8.04 10.67
N ILE A 339 -6.10 -6.87 10.39
CA ILE A 339 -6.24 -6.34 9.03
C ILE A 339 -5.02 -5.48 8.69
N GLY A 340 -4.34 -5.79 7.58
CA GLY A 340 -3.25 -4.98 7.04
C GLY A 340 -3.76 -3.82 6.18
N HIS A 341 -2.87 -2.97 5.66
CA HIS A 341 -3.32 -1.97 4.69
C HIS A 341 -3.89 -2.64 3.43
N SER A 342 -5.01 -2.12 2.91
CA SER A 342 -5.63 -2.54 1.65
C SER A 342 -4.70 -2.35 0.45
N SER A 343 -3.94 -1.26 0.47
CA SER A 343 -2.85 -1.00 -0.47
C SER A 343 -1.94 0.08 0.08
N GLU A 344 -0.71 0.06 -0.40
CA GLU A 344 0.28 1.10 -0.18
C GLU A 344 0.67 1.87 -1.44
N SER A 345 -0.13 1.69 -2.48
CA SER A 345 0.16 2.20 -3.81
C SER A 345 -0.69 3.41 -4.14
N ASP A 346 -0.04 4.53 -4.50
CA ASP A 346 -0.73 5.70 -5.06
C ASP A 346 -1.46 5.39 -6.39
N VAL A 347 -1.19 4.24 -7.01
CA VAL A 347 -1.84 3.77 -8.23
C VAL A 347 -2.73 2.55 -7.99
N ALA A 348 -3.05 2.21 -6.73
CA ALA A 348 -3.97 1.11 -6.45
C ALA A 348 -5.35 1.31 -7.13
N PRO A 349 -6.08 0.23 -7.40
CA PRO A 349 -7.48 0.27 -7.81
C PRO A 349 -8.32 1.16 -6.88
N PRO A 350 -9.39 1.80 -7.39
CA PRO A 350 -10.25 2.67 -6.57
C PRO A 350 -10.80 1.99 -5.32
N VAL A 351 -11.17 0.71 -5.39
CA VAL A 351 -11.71 -0.04 -4.23
C VAL A 351 -10.71 -0.13 -3.08
N LEU A 352 -9.44 -0.46 -3.37
CA LEU A 352 -8.39 -0.51 -2.35
C LEU A 352 -8.04 0.88 -1.83
N LYS A 353 -8.10 1.90 -2.69
CA LYS A 353 -7.89 3.28 -2.25
C LYS A 353 -9.00 3.76 -1.34
N ASP A 354 -10.24 3.45 -1.65
CA ASP A 354 -11.41 3.92 -0.91
C ASP A 354 -11.54 3.25 0.46
N ALA A 355 -10.91 2.09 0.66
CA ALA A 355 -10.81 1.43 1.96
C ALA A 355 -10.34 2.38 3.07
N THR A 356 -10.91 2.22 4.26
CA THR A 356 -10.42 2.87 5.48
C THR A 356 -9.04 2.34 5.85
N MET A 357 -8.76 1.07 5.56
CA MET A 357 -7.43 0.46 5.69
C MET A 357 -6.46 0.85 4.58
N TYR A 358 -6.81 1.75 3.66
CA TYR A 358 -5.81 2.32 2.76
C TYR A 358 -4.75 3.03 3.60
N TYR A 359 -3.47 2.85 3.28
CA TYR A 359 -2.35 3.41 4.06
C TYR A 359 -2.36 4.94 4.21
N ARG A 360 -3.36 5.61 3.57
CA ARG A 360 -3.77 6.99 3.21
C ARG A 360 -5.12 7.41 3.82
N ALA A 361 -5.09 8.02 5.03
CA ALA A 361 -6.19 8.79 5.63
C ALA A 361 -6.71 9.93 4.74
N HIS A 362 -7.96 9.79 4.38
CA HIS A 362 -8.71 10.54 3.40
C HIS A 362 -9.06 11.93 3.86
N PHE A 363 -9.55 12.07 5.09
CA PHE A 363 -10.05 13.33 5.64
C PHE A 363 -11.09 14.01 4.74
N ASP A 364 -11.93 13.20 4.11
CA ASP A 364 -13.02 13.60 3.22
C ASP A 364 -14.38 13.70 3.94
N GLY A 365 -14.39 13.50 5.26
CA GLY A 365 -15.57 13.55 6.10
C GLY A 365 -16.23 12.20 6.36
N ARG A 366 -15.63 11.08 5.92
CA ARG A 366 -16.14 9.71 6.15
C ARG A 366 -16.29 9.32 7.61
N GLY A 367 -15.42 9.83 8.49
CA GLY A 367 -15.44 9.49 9.91
C GLY A 367 -15.19 7.99 10.14
N ALA A 368 -15.80 7.45 11.20
CA ALA A 368 -15.75 6.02 11.48
C ALA A 368 -16.64 5.24 10.49
N SER A 369 -16.00 4.60 9.52
CA SER A 369 -16.66 3.84 8.46
C SER A 369 -15.73 2.78 7.91
N VAL A 370 -16.31 1.71 7.36
CA VAL A 370 -15.62 0.63 6.65
C VAL A 370 -16.21 0.53 5.25
N HIS A 371 -15.37 0.19 4.27
CA HIS A 371 -15.73 0.13 2.85
C HIS A 371 -15.53 -1.29 2.31
N ALA A 372 -15.75 -1.49 1.01
CA ALA A 372 -15.86 -2.83 0.41
C ALA A 372 -14.68 -3.77 0.75
N ASP A 373 -13.43 -3.30 0.60
CA ASP A 373 -12.23 -4.09 0.93
C ASP A 373 -12.11 -4.38 2.44
N ASP A 374 -12.41 -3.39 3.28
CA ASP A 374 -12.40 -3.54 4.75
C ASP A 374 -13.44 -4.59 5.19
N ILE A 375 -14.64 -4.55 4.59
CA ILE A 375 -15.76 -5.46 4.84
C ILE A 375 -15.39 -6.89 4.42
N ALA A 376 -14.78 -7.06 3.25
CA ALA A 376 -14.31 -8.35 2.79
C ALA A 376 -13.23 -8.93 3.72
N ALA A 377 -12.27 -8.10 4.12
CA ALA A 377 -11.20 -8.51 5.02
C ALA A 377 -11.74 -8.95 6.39
N VAL A 378 -12.61 -8.17 7.02
CA VAL A 378 -13.14 -8.52 8.36
C VAL A 378 -14.05 -9.75 8.32
N ARG A 379 -14.84 -9.94 7.25
CA ARG A 379 -15.66 -11.14 7.06
C ARG A 379 -14.82 -12.39 6.88
N PHE A 380 -13.73 -12.28 6.11
CA PHE A 380 -12.81 -13.39 5.90
C PHE A 380 -12.10 -13.80 7.20
N ILE A 381 -11.64 -12.84 8.01
CA ILE A 381 -10.92 -13.15 9.25
C ILE A 381 -11.89 -13.62 10.36
N TYR A 382 -13.11 -13.08 10.37
CA TYR A 382 -14.13 -13.29 11.39
C TYR A 382 -15.49 -13.63 10.76
N PRO A 383 -15.66 -14.81 10.14
CA PRO A 383 -16.91 -15.16 9.51
C PRO A 383 -18.05 -15.26 10.53
N GLY A 384 -19.19 -14.63 10.23
CA GLY A 384 -20.40 -14.62 11.05
C GLY A 384 -21.54 -15.44 10.44
N PRO A 385 -22.60 -15.75 11.22
CA PRO A 385 -23.74 -16.50 10.71
C PRO A 385 -24.45 -15.76 9.57
N GLY A 386 -24.39 -16.35 8.36
CA GLY A 386 -24.94 -15.79 7.11
C GLY A 386 -23.91 -15.28 6.10
N GLY A 387 -22.61 -15.24 6.45
CA GLY A 387 -21.51 -14.83 5.55
C GLY A 387 -20.79 -16.01 4.89
N GLY A 388 -21.54 -16.95 4.32
CA GLY A 388 -20.95 -18.18 3.75
C GLY A 388 -21.80 -18.87 2.69
N ASP A 389 -22.77 -18.18 2.08
CA ASP A 389 -23.33 -18.65 0.81
C ASP A 389 -22.70 -17.82 -0.32
N PRO A 390 -21.60 -18.29 -0.92
CA PRO A 390 -20.90 -17.57 -2.00
C PRO A 390 -21.76 -17.44 -3.28
N ARG A 391 -23.00 -17.98 -3.28
CA ARG A 391 -24.01 -17.76 -4.32
C ARG A 391 -24.87 -16.50 -4.11
N VAL A 392 -24.67 -15.77 -3.02
CA VAL A 392 -25.44 -14.55 -2.67
C VAL A 392 -24.55 -13.32 -2.57
N GLU A 393 -23.23 -13.49 -2.46
CA GLU A 393 -22.24 -12.41 -2.37
C GLU A 393 -22.00 -11.83 -3.76
N ASP A 394 -22.02 -10.51 -3.90
CA ASP A 394 -21.76 -9.73 -5.13
C ASP A 394 -20.99 -8.49 -4.65
N ILE A 395 -19.67 -8.64 -4.46
CA ILE A 395 -18.83 -7.66 -3.74
C ILE A 395 -18.66 -6.36 -4.54
N ASP A 396 -18.72 -6.44 -5.86
CA ASP A 396 -18.53 -5.28 -6.73
C ASP A 396 -19.86 -4.68 -7.26
N GLY A 397 -20.97 -5.36 -7.01
CA GLY A 397 -22.33 -4.88 -7.25
C GLY A 397 -22.73 -4.90 -8.72
N ASP A 398 -22.13 -5.80 -9.51
CA ASP A 398 -22.35 -5.89 -10.95
C ASP A 398 -23.56 -6.79 -11.32
N GLY A 399 -24.12 -7.48 -10.33
CA GLY A 399 -25.29 -8.32 -10.44
C GLY A 399 -24.98 -9.81 -10.60
N LEU A 400 -23.72 -10.22 -10.52
CA LEU A 400 -23.29 -11.61 -10.50
C LEU A 400 -22.75 -12.00 -9.13
N PRO A 401 -23.09 -13.19 -8.62
CA PRO A 401 -22.48 -13.65 -7.40
C PRO A 401 -20.98 -13.90 -7.56
N ASP A 402 -20.16 -13.60 -6.55
CA ASP A 402 -18.70 -13.77 -6.54
C ASP A 402 -18.25 -15.19 -6.95
N ALA A 403 -19.06 -16.21 -6.67
CA ALA A 403 -18.79 -17.59 -7.09
C ALA A 403 -18.98 -17.85 -8.59
N GLU A 404 -19.73 -17.00 -9.27
CA GLU A 404 -20.07 -17.06 -10.69
C GLU A 404 -19.42 -15.91 -11.49
N ASP A 405 -18.68 -15.03 -10.80
CA ASP A 405 -18.02 -13.85 -11.35
C ASP A 405 -16.54 -14.13 -11.69
N ASP A 406 -16.16 -13.89 -12.95
CA ASP A 406 -14.81 -14.02 -13.48
C ASP A 406 -13.89 -12.85 -13.10
N CYS A 407 -14.44 -11.76 -12.53
CA CYS A 407 -13.73 -10.65 -11.91
C CYS A 407 -14.44 -10.15 -10.63
N PRO A 408 -14.45 -10.92 -9.52
CA PRO A 408 -15.26 -10.60 -8.33
C PRO A 408 -15.08 -9.18 -7.79
N ALA A 409 -13.90 -8.56 -7.95
CA ALA A 409 -13.63 -7.22 -7.41
C ALA A 409 -13.77 -6.07 -8.42
N ILE A 410 -14.16 -6.33 -9.67
CA ILE A 410 -14.21 -5.32 -10.75
C ILE A 410 -15.48 -5.46 -11.57
N PRO A 411 -16.43 -4.51 -11.46
CA PRO A 411 -17.75 -4.68 -12.06
C PRO A 411 -17.66 -4.93 -13.57
N ASN A 412 -18.03 -6.13 -13.99
CA ASN A 412 -18.00 -6.58 -15.38
C ASN A 412 -19.19 -7.51 -15.69
N PRO A 413 -20.44 -6.99 -15.72
CA PRO A 413 -21.63 -7.82 -15.92
C PRO A 413 -21.64 -8.62 -17.25
N ALA A 414 -20.73 -8.28 -18.16
CA ALA A 414 -20.52 -8.95 -19.43
C ALA A 414 -19.61 -10.19 -19.37
N GLN A 415 -18.90 -10.44 -18.26
CA GLN A 415 -18.09 -11.64 -17.99
C GLN A 415 -17.27 -12.06 -19.21
N THR A 416 -16.57 -11.07 -19.77
CA THR A 416 -15.85 -11.26 -21.03
C THR A 416 -14.50 -11.84 -20.71
N ASP A 417 -14.31 -13.11 -21.05
CA ASP A 417 -13.03 -13.82 -21.00
C ASP A 417 -12.63 -14.19 -22.44
N THR A 418 -11.70 -13.43 -23.02
CA THR A 418 -11.33 -13.56 -24.44
C THR A 418 -10.47 -14.78 -24.72
N ASP A 419 -9.68 -15.24 -23.75
CA ASP A 419 -8.73 -16.33 -23.95
C ASP A 419 -9.11 -17.65 -23.27
N GLY A 420 -10.16 -17.62 -22.45
CA GLY A 420 -10.84 -18.78 -21.89
C GLY A 420 -10.13 -19.37 -20.68
N ASP A 421 -9.34 -18.58 -19.94
CA ASP A 421 -8.60 -19.05 -18.77
C ASP A 421 -9.37 -18.93 -17.45
N GLY A 422 -10.58 -18.35 -17.49
CA GLY A 422 -11.48 -18.20 -16.36
C GLY A 422 -11.27 -16.90 -15.57
N LEU A 423 -10.38 -16.01 -16.02
CA LEU A 423 -10.26 -14.64 -15.54
C LEU A 423 -10.90 -13.69 -16.55
N GLY A 424 -11.79 -12.81 -16.10
CA GLY A 424 -12.38 -11.82 -16.98
C GLY A 424 -11.36 -10.80 -17.49
N ASP A 425 -11.49 -10.35 -18.73
CA ASP A 425 -10.57 -9.46 -19.45
C ASP A 425 -10.24 -8.15 -18.70
N LEU A 426 -11.07 -7.74 -17.73
CA LEU A 426 -10.85 -6.54 -16.90
C LEU A 426 -9.91 -6.76 -15.71
N CYS A 427 -9.89 -7.97 -15.16
CA CYS A 427 -9.00 -8.38 -14.07
C CYS A 427 -7.87 -9.30 -14.54
N ASP A 428 -7.93 -9.80 -15.77
CA ASP A 428 -6.90 -10.63 -16.38
C ASP A 428 -5.66 -9.79 -16.79
N PRO A 429 -4.46 -10.14 -16.29
CA PRO A 429 -3.21 -9.52 -16.72
C PRO A 429 -2.82 -9.81 -18.19
N CYS A 430 -3.44 -10.79 -18.87
CA CYS A 430 -3.16 -11.09 -20.27
C CYS A 430 -4.37 -11.57 -21.10
N PRO A 431 -5.34 -10.70 -21.45
CA PRO A 431 -6.58 -11.04 -22.17
C PRO A 431 -6.47 -11.64 -23.59
N LEU A 432 -5.27 -11.96 -24.04
CA LEU A 432 -4.97 -12.49 -25.38
C LEU A 432 -4.18 -13.80 -25.32
N ALA A 433 -3.85 -14.32 -24.14
CA ALA A 433 -3.22 -15.63 -24.01
C ALA A 433 -3.38 -16.24 -22.62
N PRO A 434 -3.87 -17.49 -22.56
CA PRO A 434 -4.13 -18.16 -21.30
C PRO A 434 -2.82 -18.42 -20.56
N GLY A 435 -2.87 -18.33 -19.23
CA GLY A 435 -1.74 -18.65 -18.35
C GLY A 435 -1.29 -17.53 -17.43
N GLY A 436 -2.13 -16.50 -17.22
CA GLY A 436 -1.96 -15.49 -16.19
C GLY A 436 -0.62 -14.73 -16.22
N GLU A 437 -0.05 -14.48 -15.03
CA GLU A 437 1.16 -13.65 -14.86
C GLU A 437 2.37 -14.22 -15.61
N GLY A 438 2.71 -13.60 -16.74
CA GLY A 438 3.89 -13.93 -17.56
C GLY A 438 3.57 -14.23 -19.03
N ALA A 439 2.30 -14.43 -19.37
CA ALA A 439 1.84 -14.61 -20.75
C ALA A 439 1.91 -13.31 -21.58
N CYS A 440 1.81 -12.15 -20.92
CA CYS A 440 1.91 -10.82 -21.54
C CYS A 440 3.14 -10.03 -21.10
N GLN A 441 3.68 -9.26 -22.03
CA GLN A 441 4.68 -8.23 -21.75
C GLN A 441 3.98 -6.89 -21.40
N PRO A 442 4.53 -6.08 -20.49
CA PRO A 442 3.93 -4.80 -20.19
C PRO A 442 4.04 -3.86 -21.40
N MET A 443 2.96 -3.13 -21.67
CA MET A 443 3.00 -1.93 -22.49
C MET A 443 2.73 -0.70 -21.62
N TYR A 444 2.85 0.48 -22.19
CA TYR A 444 2.57 1.75 -21.52
C TYR A 444 1.59 2.55 -22.36
N VAL A 445 0.40 2.84 -21.87
CA VAL A 445 -0.61 3.66 -22.54
C VAL A 445 -0.57 5.10 -22.03
N GLY A 446 0.47 5.83 -22.43
CA GLY A 446 0.62 7.25 -22.04
C GLY A 446 -0.53 8.20 -22.40
N ARG A 447 -1.42 7.85 -23.35
CA ARG A 447 -2.72 8.52 -23.54
C ARG A 447 -3.67 7.70 -24.39
N LEU A 448 -4.86 7.42 -23.88
CA LEU A 448 -6.01 7.02 -24.68
C LEU A 448 -7.05 8.13 -24.69
N ARG A 449 -7.51 8.55 -25.87
CA ARG A 449 -8.55 9.58 -26.02
C ARG A 449 -9.66 9.08 -26.92
N MET A 450 -10.88 9.20 -26.46
CA MET A 450 -12.08 8.96 -27.25
C MET A 450 -12.76 10.26 -27.62
N THR A 451 -13.41 10.26 -28.78
CA THR A 451 -14.32 11.31 -29.21
C THR A 451 -15.67 10.67 -29.43
N LEU A 452 -16.63 11.02 -28.56
CA LEU A 452 -17.99 10.50 -28.57
C LEU A 452 -18.79 11.24 -29.64
N ALA A 453 -19.24 10.51 -30.65
CA ALA A 453 -20.00 11.03 -31.78
C ALA A 453 -21.00 9.98 -32.31
N GLY A 454 -21.58 9.18 -31.40
CA GLY A 454 -22.45 8.05 -31.73
C GLY A 454 -21.73 7.06 -32.66
N PRO A 455 -22.34 6.63 -33.78
CA PRO A 455 -21.72 5.68 -34.73
C PRO A 455 -20.42 6.17 -35.38
N ARG A 456 -20.04 7.45 -35.21
CA ARG A 456 -18.80 8.04 -35.74
C ARG A 456 -17.73 8.22 -34.66
N SER A 457 -17.91 7.63 -33.48
CA SER A 457 -16.94 7.79 -32.40
C SER A 457 -15.56 7.28 -32.82
N ARG A 458 -14.55 7.90 -32.25
CA ARG A 458 -13.14 7.63 -32.59
C ARG A 458 -12.32 7.46 -31.33
N LEU A 459 -11.48 6.44 -31.33
CA LEU A 459 -10.49 6.20 -30.29
C LEU A 459 -9.09 6.43 -30.87
N VAL A 460 -8.25 7.11 -30.09
CA VAL A 460 -6.81 7.24 -30.38
C VAL A 460 -6.03 6.92 -29.12
N TRP A 461 -5.34 5.80 -29.17
CA TRP A 461 -4.39 5.37 -28.16
C TRP A 461 -2.96 5.68 -28.64
N ARG A 462 -2.14 6.22 -27.74
CA ARG A 462 -0.70 6.38 -27.89
C ARG A 462 0.01 5.75 -26.70
N GLY A 463 1.09 5.03 -26.99
CA GLY A 463 1.85 4.34 -25.98
C GLY A 463 3.25 3.96 -26.41
N SER A 464 3.87 3.08 -25.64
CA SER A 464 5.11 2.41 -26.00
C SER A 464 5.13 0.97 -25.52
N LEU A 465 5.88 0.13 -26.23
CA LEU A 465 6.18 -1.24 -25.87
C LEU A 465 7.62 -1.56 -26.27
N ASP A 466 8.18 -2.59 -25.68
CA ASP A 466 9.51 -3.09 -26.01
C ASP A 466 9.33 -4.44 -26.71
N LEU A 467 9.83 -4.59 -27.96
CA LEU A 467 9.82 -5.89 -28.66
C LEU A 467 11.19 -6.54 -28.54
N PRO A 468 11.27 -7.86 -28.30
CA PRO A 468 12.52 -8.61 -28.37
C PRO A 468 13.22 -8.45 -29.74
N ASP A 469 14.56 -8.49 -29.74
CA ASP A 469 15.34 -8.44 -30.98
C ASP A 469 15.17 -9.75 -31.77
N GLY A 470 14.57 -9.67 -32.96
CA GLY A 470 14.40 -10.83 -33.85
C GLY A 470 13.12 -10.72 -34.66
N THR A 471 13.27 -10.65 -36.00
CA THR A 471 12.22 -10.55 -37.04
C THR A 471 11.22 -9.38 -36.87
N PRO A 472 11.13 -8.43 -37.83
CA PRO A 472 10.13 -7.37 -37.73
C PRO A 472 8.72 -7.98 -37.63
N PRO A 473 7.86 -7.46 -36.73
CA PRO A 473 6.60 -8.11 -36.45
C PRO A 473 5.76 -8.26 -37.72
N SER A 474 5.27 -9.48 -37.95
CA SER A 474 4.54 -9.85 -39.15
C SER A 474 3.06 -9.46 -39.08
N ALA A 475 2.54 -9.21 -37.88
CA ALA A 475 1.11 -9.04 -37.66
C ALA A 475 0.83 -8.21 -36.39
N ALA A 476 -0.37 -7.63 -36.28
CA ALA A 476 -0.83 -7.02 -35.04
C ALA A 476 -2.36 -7.08 -34.86
N ARG A 477 -2.81 -7.31 -33.62
CA ARG A 477 -4.23 -7.33 -33.18
C ARG A 477 -4.37 -6.43 -31.94
N VAL A 478 -5.49 -5.73 -31.83
CA VAL A 478 -5.85 -4.93 -30.66
C VAL A 478 -7.14 -5.50 -30.09
N LEU A 479 -7.15 -5.66 -28.77
CA LEU A 479 -8.32 -5.93 -27.97
C LEU A 479 -8.52 -4.78 -26.97
N LEU A 480 -9.73 -4.26 -26.86
CA LEU A 480 -10.13 -3.25 -25.87
C LEU A 480 -11.46 -3.69 -25.27
N VAL A 481 -11.54 -3.77 -23.95
CA VAL A 481 -12.69 -4.34 -23.23
C VAL A 481 -13.07 -3.40 -22.09
N ASP A 482 -14.36 -3.08 -21.97
CA ASP A 482 -14.92 -2.32 -20.84
C ASP A 482 -15.86 -3.22 -20.01
N ALA A 483 -16.47 -2.67 -18.96
CA ALA A 483 -17.42 -3.38 -18.10
C ALA A 483 -18.61 -4.01 -18.85
N ARG A 484 -18.92 -3.52 -20.07
CA ARG A 484 -20.02 -4.03 -20.92
C ARG A 484 -19.50 -5.03 -21.97
N GLY A 485 -18.23 -5.37 -21.92
CA GLY A 485 -17.56 -6.34 -22.78
C GLY A 485 -16.70 -5.71 -23.88
N VAL A 486 -16.52 -6.47 -24.97
CA VAL A 486 -15.56 -6.13 -26.04
C VAL A 486 -15.96 -4.84 -26.77
N VAL A 487 -15.13 -3.80 -26.62
CA VAL A 487 -15.26 -2.51 -27.33
C VAL A 487 -14.58 -2.56 -28.70
N VAL A 488 -13.40 -3.18 -28.77
CA VAL A 488 -12.65 -3.39 -30.00
C VAL A 488 -11.99 -4.74 -29.92
N ASP A 489 -12.33 -5.65 -30.82
CA ASP A 489 -11.47 -6.78 -31.13
C ASP A 489 -11.18 -6.76 -32.63
N THR A 490 -9.91 -6.73 -32.97
CA THR A 490 -9.47 -6.71 -34.36
C THR A 490 -8.84 -8.05 -34.70
N ALA A 491 -9.22 -8.67 -35.82
CA ALA A 491 -8.49 -9.82 -36.37
C ALA A 491 -6.98 -9.54 -36.51
N THR A 492 -6.14 -10.55 -36.66
CA THR A 492 -4.70 -10.29 -36.82
C THR A 492 -4.41 -9.59 -38.17
N GLY A 493 -3.99 -8.33 -38.14
CA GLY A 493 -3.78 -7.51 -39.33
C GLY A 493 -2.38 -7.67 -39.93
N SER A 494 -2.30 -7.80 -41.27
CA SER A 494 -1.03 -7.84 -42.00
C SER A 494 -0.43 -6.44 -42.25
N PRO A 495 0.88 -6.32 -42.52
CA PRO A 495 1.54 -5.03 -42.72
C PRO A 495 1.10 -4.38 -44.05
N LEU A 496 0.81 -3.08 -44.03
CA LEU A 496 0.37 -2.32 -45.22
C LEU A 496 1.46 -2.13 -46.30
N ALA A 497 2.72 -2.45 -46.01
CA ALA A 497 3.83 -2.51 -46.96
C ALA A 497 4.91 -3.45 -46.43
N ARG A 498 5.58 -4.23 -47.31
CA ARG A 498 6.76 -5.03 -46.93
C ARG A 498 7.81 -4.10 -46.31
N ALA A 499 8.27 -4.43 -45.10
CA ALA A 499 9.28 -3.67 -44.37
C ALA A 499 10.64 -3.76 -45.09
N GLY A 500 10.86 -2.93 -46.11
CA GLY A 500 12.13 -2.85 -46.83
C GLY A 500 13.31 -2.29 -46.00
N SER A 501 13.10 -1.98 -44.71
CA SER A 501 14.16 -1.58 -43.78
C SER A 501 13.68 -1.65 -42.31
N PRO A 502 14.49 -2.19 -41.37
CA PRO A 502 14.16 -2.30 -39.94
C PRO A 502 13.99 -0.95 -39.21
N ARG A 503 14.32 0.18 -39.87
CA ARG A 503 14.16 1.54 -39.32
C ARG A 503 12.89 2.26 -39.76
N ARG A 504 12.06 1.66 -40.61
CA ARG A 504 10.83 2.31 -41.09
C ARG A 504 9.65 2.06 -40.15
N ARG A 505 8.76 3.05 -40.10
CA ARG A 505 7.47 2.98 -39.37
C ARG A 505 6.64 1.82 -39.94
N LEU A 506 6.24 0.90 -39.08
CA LEU A 506 5.35 -0.20 -39.42
C LEU A 506 3.89 0.26 -39.25
N ARG A 507 3.01 -0.16 -40.15
CA ARG A 507 1.58 0.13 -40.09
C ARG A 507 0.79 -1.13 -40.40
N TYR A 508 -0.16 -1.46 -39.54
CA TYR A 508 -1.09 -2.57 -39.70
C TYR A 508 -2.48 -1.99 -39.80
N ARG A 509 -3.23 -2.42 -40.80
CA ARG A 509 -4.67 -2.19 -40.84
C ARG A 509 -5.31 -3.48 -40.37
N SER A 510 -5.97 -3.41 -39.22
CA SER A 510 -6.78 -4.50 -38.72
C SER A 510 -8.21 -4.02 -38.50
N GLY A 511 -9.13 -4.49 -39.35
CA GLY A 511 -10.51 -4.01 -39.37
C GLY A 511 -10.59 -2.47 -39.41
N ARG A 512 -11.24 -1.89 -38.38
CA ARG A 512 -11.40 -0.44 -38.21
C ARG A 512 -10.21 0.25 -37.53
N ALA A 513 -9.22 -0.52 -37.09
CA ALA A 513 -8.02 -0.03 -36.42
C ALA A 513 -6.85 0.18 -37.39
N LEU A 514 -6.15 1.29 -37.20
CA LEU A 514 -4.84 1.54 -37.78
C LEU A 514 -3.79 1.54 -36.65
N ILE A 515 -2.98 0.49 -36.61
CA ILE A 515 -1.89 0.32 -35.65
C ILE A 515 -0.62 0.82 -36.30
N THR A 516 0.12 1.68 -35.60
CA THR A 516 1.38 2.25 -36.08
C THR A 516 2.47 2.02 -35.05
N LEU A 517 3.51 1.27 -35.42
CA LEU A 517 4.72 1.07 -34.61
C LEU A 517 5.87 1.91 -35.18
N ARG A 518 6.46 2.76 -34.34
CA ARG A 518 7.64 3.57 -34.71
C ARG A 518 8.84 3.13 -33.88
N PRO A 519 9.89 2.54 -34.50
CA PRO A 519 11.07 2.11 -33.76
C PRO A 519 11.78 3.28 -33.07
N ARG A 520 12.40 3.00 -31.93
CA ARG A 520 13.25 3.87 -31.13
C ARG A 520 14.57 3.14 -30.85
N ARG A 521 15.54 3.83 -30.24
CA ARG A 521 16.81 3.21 -29.84
C ARG A 521 16.54 2.16 -28.75
N GLY A 522 17.21 1.01 -28.84
CA GLY A 522 17.16 -0.05 -27.82
C GLY A 522 15.90 -0.91 -27.81
N GLY A 523 15.42 -1.40 -28.98
CA GLY A 523 14.29 -2.34 -29.06
C GLY A 523 12.88 -1.75 -28.82
N ARG A 524 12.80 -0.51 -28.36
CA ARG A 524 11.53 0.17 -28.04
C ARG A 524 10.75 0.62 -29.27
N TYR A 525 9.42 0.54 -29.20
CA TYR A 525 8.50 1.09 -30.19
C TYR A 525 7.55 2.11 -29.57
N ARG A 526 7.29 3.23 -30.27
CA ARG A 526 6.10 4.04 -29.98
C ARG A 526 4.91 3.47 -30.73
N VAL A 527 3.84 3.21 -30.00
CA VAL A 527 2.58 2.69 -30.49
C VAL A 527 1.61 3.84 -30.72
N ARG A 528 0.86 3.76 -31.81
CA ARG A 528 -0.36 4.54 -31.98
C ARG A 528 -1.42 3.66 -32.59
N VAL A 529 -2.52 3.47 -31.88
CA VAL A 529 -3.72 2.80 -32.38
C VAL A 529 -4.77 3.87 -32.64
N ALA A 530 -5.40 3.82 -33.81
CA ALA A 530 -6.51 4.70 -34.14
C ALA A 530 -7.68 3.86 -34.67
N VAL A 531 -8.78 3.87 -33.94
CA VAL A 531 -10.00 3.14 -34.29
C VAL A 531 -11.10 4.16 -34.62
N ARG A 532 -11.91 3.88 -35.65
CA ARG A 532 -12.99 4.76 -36.11
C ARG A 532 -14.30 4.00 -36.19
N GLY A 533 -15.40 4.72 -36.01
CA GLY A 533 -16.74 4.16 -36.15
C GLY A 533 -17.06 3.19 -35.03
N LEU A 534 -16.80 3.61 -33.79
CA LEU A 534 -17.16 2.84 -32.59
C LEU A 534 -18.51 3.33 -32.08
N ASP A 535 -19.31 2.42 -31.54
CA ASP A 535 -20.49 2.76 -30.77
C ASP A 535 -20.11 2.74 -29.28
N LEU A 536 -19.85 3.91 -28.71
CA LEU A 536 -19.26 4.04 -27.37
C LEU A 536 -20.27 4.51 -26.31
N GLY A 537 -21.54 4.66 -26.69
CA GLY A 537 -22.57 5.27 -25.83
C GLY A 537 -22.33 6.74 -25.51
N ALA A 538 -23.20 7.32 -24.68
CA ALA A 538 -23.13 8.72 -24.25
C ALA A 538 -22.34 8.90 -22.93
N ASP A 539 -22.31 7.88 -22.08
CA ASP A 539 -21.87 7.98 -20.68
C ASP A 539 -20.36 7.75 -20.49
N GLY A 540 -19.65 7.36 -21.55
CA GLY A 540 -18.22 7.03 -21.48
C GLY A 540 -17.98 5.64 -20.88
N MET A 541 -16.74 5.41 -20.42
CA MET A 541 -16.29 4.15 -19.80
C MET A 541 -15.59 4.53 -18.49
N SER A 542 -15.74 3.74 -17.44
CA SER A 542 -15.07 3.91 -16.14
C SER A 542 -13.73 3.18 -16.10
N LEU A 543 -13.72 1.95 -16.61
CA LEU A 543 -12.58 1.04 -16.68
C LEU A 543 -12.44 0.47 -18.08
N LEU A 544 -11.20 0.23 -18.48
CA LEU A 544 -10.87 -0.30 -19.81
C LEU A 544 -9.60 -1.15 -19.73
N SER A 545 -9.70 -2.42 -20.11
CA SER A 545 -8.56 -3.25 -20.43
C SER A 545 -8.12 -2.97 -21.86
N ALA A 546 -6.82 -2.75 -22.07
CA ALA A 546 -6.23 -2.55 -23.37
C ALA A 546 -5.17 -3.61 -23.63
N SER A 547 -5.31 -4.33 -24.74
CA SER A 547 -4.40 -5.40 -25.13
C SER A 547 -3.98 -5.26 -26.59
N LEU A 548 -2.74 -5.63 -26.87
CA LEU A 548 -2.14 -5.61 -28.20
C LEU A 548 -1.30 -6.85 -28.40
N GLN A 549 -1.60 -7.61 -29.44
CA GLN A 549 -0.73 -8.66 -29.94
C GLN A 549 0.12 -8.10 -31.08
N VAL A 550 1.42 -8.38 -31.07
CA VAL A 550 2.37 -8.00 -32.11
C VAL A 550 3.24 -9.21 -32.45
N GLY A 551 3.03 -9.78 -33.64
CA GLY A 551 3.59 -11.10 -33.98
C GLY A 551 3.05 -12.17 -33.04
N SER A 552 3.93 -12.86 -32.31
CA SER A 552 3.57 -13.86 -31.29
C SER A 552 3.63 -13.32 -29.86
N GLN A 553 3.87 -12.02 -29.67
CA GLN A 553 3.98 -11.39 -28.35
C GLN A 553 2.67 -10.70 -28.01
N ASN A 554 2.18 -10.90 -26.80
CA ASN A 554 1.00 -10.24 -26.26
C ASN A 554 1.42 -9.15 -25.27
N PHE A 555 0.66 -8.06 -25.26
CA PHE A 555 0.85 -6.93 -24.38
C PHE A 555 -0.48 -6.50 -23.81
N ALA A 556 -0.53 -6.13 -22.54
CA ALA A 556 -1.74 -5.66 -21.87
C ALA A 556 -1.43 -4.48 -20.95
N ASP A 557 -2.45 -3.69 -20.65
CA ASP A 557 -2.45 -2.54 -19.74
C ASP A 557 -3.88 -2.23 -19.31
N SER A 558 -4.09 -1.92 -18.03
CA SER A 558 -5.41 -1.60 -17.47
C SER A 558 -5.52 -0.10 -17.26
N LEU A 559 -6.62 0.50 -17.72
CA LEU A 559 -6.75 1.95 -17.83
C LEU A 559 -7.95 2.45 -17.03
N SER A 560 -7.74 3.54 -16.30
CA SER A 560 -8.83 4.32 -15.70
C SER A 560 -9.22 5.46 -16.64
N CYS A 561 -10.51 5.63 -16.86
CA CYS A 561 -11.06 6.63 -17.76
C CYS A 561 -11.72 7.78 -16.98
N GLU A 562 -11.37 9.03 -17.31
CA GLU A 562 -12.01 10.21 -16.75
C GLU A 562 -13.48 10.30 -17.23
N ARG A 563 -14.39 10.79 -16.37
CA ARG A 563 -15.76 11.12 -16.78
C ARG A 563 -15.77 12.00 -18.05
N PRO A 564 -16.74 11.83 -18.97
CA PRO A 564 -16.79 12.58 -20.21
C PRO A 564 -16.75 14.09 -19.96
N ARG A 565 -15.73 14.78 -20.50
CA ARG A 565 -15.70 16.24 -20.59
C ARG A 565 -16.14 16.63 -21.99
N HIS A 566 -17.38 17.09 -22.13
CA HIS A 566 -18.05 17.25 -23.42
C HIS A 566 -18.06 15.93 -24.22
N ARG A 567 -17.63 15.95 -25.48
CA ARG A 567 -17.54 14.76 -26.35
C ARG A 567 -16.22 13.99 -26.20
N HIS A 568 -15.49 14.14 -25.10
CA HIS A 568 -14.17 13.55 -24.93
C HIS A 568 -14.01 12.79 -23.62
N VAL A 569 -13.49 11.57 -23.74
CA VAL A 569 -13.04 10.73 -22.62
C VAL A 569 -11.52 10.57 -22.76
N THR A 570 -10.81 10.66 -21.65
CA THR A 570 -9.35 10.42 -21.60
C THR A 570 -9.09 9.32 -20.60
N CYS A 571 -8.39 8.27 -21.02
CA CYS A 571 -7.95 7.19 -20.15
C CYS A 571 -6.43 7.19 -20.03
N ARG A 572 -5.96 6.77 -18.86
CA ARG A 572 -4.55 6.73 -18.48
C ARG A 572 -4.33 5.51 -17.59
N ASP A 573 -3.12 4.96 -17.69
CA ASP A 573 -2.52 4.06 -16.70
C ASP A 573 -2.53 4.70 -15.31
#